data_AF-A0A973WVX1-F1
#
_entry.id   AF-A0A973WVX1-F1
#
_cell.length_a   1.000
_cell.length_b   1.000
_cell.length_c   1.000
_cell.angle_alpha   90.00
_cell.angle_beta   90.00
_cell.angle_gamma   90.00
#
_symmetry.space_group_name_H-M   'P 1'
#
loop_
_entity.id
_entity.type
_entity.pdbx_description
1 polymer ?
#
loop_
_entity_poly.entity_id
_entity_poly.type
_entity_poly.pdbx_seq_one_letter_code
_entity_poly.pdbx_strand_id
1 'polypeptide(L)'
;MATATDTFLHERDELLKELGEVLVPQIALRLLRDGDVSTEGKTNDQIRADVTLFLREAIKKKTLNVSIAIDHAIELLPEARRLLRNGKNELSAVYFATYFEHSLNWLIFQICESKKINAATIKQVLRDTNMRAKCTWVMTLLGHKPFSKEKLRALEEIAEVRNAFIHYKWPLTELSEKESKAHGQILVKLRKAESLVRYLREFENDQLYKGRGRRLRKALKTSSSATTQPKNSKR
;
A
#
# COMPACT_ATOMS: atom_id res chain seq x y z
N MET A 1 39.30 -23.19 11.44
CA MET A 1 37.95 -23.74 11.25
C MET A 1 37.01 -22.87 12.05
N ALA A 2 36.09 -22.13 11.41
CA ALA A 2 35.04 -21.44 12.15
C ALA A 2 34.20 -22.50 12.87
N THR A 3 33.92 -22.30 14.15
CA THR A 3 33.11 -23.24 14.92
C THR A 3 31.64 -23.10 14.48
N ALA A 4 30.82 -24.15 14.64
CA ALA A 4 29.40 -24.07 14.31
C ALA A 4 28.69 -22.91 15.03
N THR A 5 29.19 -22.52 16.21
CA THR A 5 28.75 -21.35 16.98
C THR A 5 29.03 -20.02 16.24
N ASP A 6 30.18 -19.88 15.60
CA ASP A 6 30.54 -18.65 14.86
C ASP A 6 29.64 -18.47 13.62
N THR A 7 29.32 -19.58 12.93
CA THR A 7 28.41 -19.57 11.79
C THR A 7 27.00 -19.15 12.21
N PHE A 8 26.45 -19.74 13.27
CA PHE A 8 25.11 -19.40 13.77
C PHE A 8 24.99 -17.93 14.21
N LEU A 9 26.00 -17.40 14.92
CA LEU A 9 25.98 -16.00 15.36
C LEU A 9 26.01 -15.03 14.17
N HIS A 10 26.80 -15.35 13.14
CA HIS A 10 26.84 -14.54 11.92
C HIS A 10 25.50 -14.56 11.17
N GLU A 11 24.90 -15.74 10.96
CA GLU A 11 23.58 -15.88 10.32
C GLU A 11 22.48 -15.14 11.08
N ARG A 12 22.50 -15.22 12.42
CA ARG A 12 21.58 -14.48 13.28
C ARG A 12 21.73 -12.97 13.09
N ASP A 13 22.96 -12.46 13.08
CA ASP A 13 23.21 -11.03 12.99
C ASP A 13 22.84 -10.47 11.60
N GLU A 14 23.09 -11.23 10.52
CA GLU A 14 22.60 -10.90 9.17
C GLU A 14 21.06 -10.90 9.11
N LEU A 15 20.39 -11.93 9.65
CA LEU A 15 18.92 -11.97 9.69
C LEU A 15 18.34 -10.78 10.48
N LEU A 16 18.92 -10.45 11.63
CA LEU A 16 18.48 -9.30 12.44
C LEU A 16 18.66 -7.98 11.69
N LYS A 17 19.72 -7.86 10.90
CA LYS A 17 19.97 -6.70 10.04
C LYS A 17 18.94 -6.61 8.93
N GLU A 18 18.70 -7.69 8.18
CA GLU A 18 17.67 -7.74 7.12
C GLU A 18 16.28 -7.43 7.67
N LEU A 19 15.93 -8.02 8.81
CA LEU A 19 14.66 -7.76 9.49
C LEU A 19 14.56 -6.30 9.93
N GLY A 20 15.65 -5.72 10.45
CA GLY A 20 15.74 -4.31 10.80
C GLY A 20 15.49 -3.38 9.61
N GLU A 21 16.05 -3.69 8.45
CA GLU A 21 15.86 -2.91 7.22
C GLU A 21 14.40 -2.91 6.74
N VAL A 22 13.66 -4.00 7.00
CA VAL A 22 12.24 -4.12 6.63
C VAL A 22 11.33 -3.50 7.69
N LEU A 23 11.55 -3.79 8.97
CA LEU A 23 10.63 -3.43 10.06
C LEU A 23 10.80 -1.99 10.52
N VAL A 24 12.03 -1.48 10.64
CA VAL A 24 12.28 -0.13 11.19
C VAL A 24 11.55 0.95 10.39
N PRO A 25 11.58 0.97 9.04
CA PRO A 25 10.82 1.95 8.27
C PRO A 25 9.31 1.87 8.49
N GLN A 26 8.75 0.67 8.67
CA GLN A 26 7.32 0.47 8.90
C GLN A 26 6.90 0.97 10.28
N ILE A 27 7.67 0.62 11.31
CA ILE A 27 7.42 1.10 12.67
C ILE A 27 7.55 2.63 12.71
N ALA A 28 8.59 3.19 12.09
CA ALA A 28 8.78 4.63 12.06
C ALA A 28 7.63 5.38 11.36
N LEU A 29 7.06 4.82 10.28
CA LEU A 29 5.88 5.42 9.64
C LEU A 29 4.67 5.45 10.56
N ARG A 30 4.48 4.39 11.35
CA ARG A 30 3.46 4.36 12.41
C ARG A 30 3.72 5.44 13.46
N LEU A 31 4.95 5.57 13.96
CA LEU A 31 5.33 6.62 14.92
C LEU A 31 5.09 8.03 14.36
N LEU A 32 5.38 8.25 13.07
CA LEU A 32 5.12 9.52 12.42
C LEU A 32 3.62 9.82 12.28
N ARG A 33 2.81 8.79 11.99
CA ARG A 33 1.35 8.87 11.90
C ARG A 33 0.74 9.21 13.25
N ASP A 34 1.19 8.52 14.30
CA ASP A 34 0.66 8.65 15.67
C ASP A 34 1.16 9.92 16.37
N GLY A 35 2.20 10.57 15.82
CA GLY A 35 2.75 11.84 16.30
C GLY A 35 3.92 11.69 17.27
N ASP A 36 4.34 10.46 17.56
CA ASP A 36 5.48 10.15 18.45
C ASP A 36 6.83 10.59 17.84
N VAL A 37 6.91 10.66 16.52
CA VAL A 37 8.10 11.14 15.79
C VAL A 37 7.69 12.25 14.83
N SER A 38 8.45 13.35 14.81
CA SER A 38 8.33 14.43 13.84
C SER A 38 9.56 14.49 12.94
N THR A 39 9.36 14.80 11.66
CA THR A 39 10.45 15.08 10.69
C THR A 39 10.65 16.58 10.45
N GLU A 40 9.82 17.43 11.03
CA GLU A 40 9.84 18.86 10.81
C GLU A 40 11.06 19.50 11.48
N GLY A 41 11.78 20.36 10.75
CA GLY A 41 13.01 21.01 11.25
C GLY A 41 14.22 20.09 11.46
N LYS A 42 14.11 18.76 11.26
CA LYS A 42 15.17 17.80 11.62
C LYS A 42 16.03 17.32 10.45
N THR A 43 17.31 17.09 10.68
CA THR A 43 18.19 16.40 9.73
C THR A 43 17.85 14.91 9.65
N ASN A 44 18.34 14.20 8.63
CA ASN A 44 18.12 12.75 8.51
C ASN A 44 18.69 11.99 9.72
N ASP A 45 19.84 12.42 10.25
CA ASP A 45 20.48 11.76 11.39
C ASP A 45 19.72 12.00 12.69
N GLN A 46 19.15 13.20 12.87
CA GLN A 46 18.24 13.47 14.00
C GLN A 46 16.98 12.59 13.92
N ILE A 47 16.36 12.46 12.73
CA ILE A 47 15.20 11.58 12.53
C ILE A 47 15.56 10.12 12.86
N ARG A 48 16.73 9.63 12.40
CA ARG A 48 17.22 8.28 12.72
C ARG A 48 17.45 8.09 14.22
N ALA A 49 18.07 9.07 14.87
CA ALA A 49 18.34 9.04 16.30
C ALA A 49 17.05 8.97 17.11
N ASP A 50 16.03 9.78 16.77
CA ASP A 50 14.72 9.77 17.44
C ASP A 50 14.02 8.43 17.31
N VAL A 51 13.96 7.87 16.09
CA VAL A 51 13.36 6.55 15.85
C VAL A 51 14.11 5.47 16.64
N THR A 52 15.44 5.51 16.63
CA THR A 52 16.29 4.54 17.34
C THR A 52 16.08 4.62 18.85
N LEU A 53 16.03 5.84 19.39
CA LEU A 53 15.80 6.08 20.82
C LEU A 53 14.42 5.54 21.24
N PHE A 54 13.38 5.86 20.47
CA PHE A 54 12.04 5.36 20.72
C PHE A 54 12.00 3.83 20.72
N LEU A 55 12.56 3.19 19.69
CA LEU A 55 12.57 1.73 19.57
C LEU A 55 13.32 1.08 20.73
N ARG A 56 14.49 1.62 21.12
CA ARG A 56 15.26 1.12 22.27
C ARG A 56 14.45 1.17 23.56
N GLU A 57 13.78 2.29 23.83
CA GLU A 57 12.94 2.45 25.01
C GLU A 57 11.73 1.51 24.99
N ALA A 58 11.05 1.37 23.85
CA ALA A 58 9.90 0.47 23.71
C ALA A 58 10.28 -1.00 23.88
N ILE A 59 11.43 -1.42 23.34
CA ILE A 59 11.98 -2.78 23.53
C ILE A 59 12.35 -3.00 24.99
N LYS A 60 13.08 -2.07 25.62
CA LYS A 60 13.50 -2.15 27.02
C LYS A 60 12.30 -2.29 27.96
N LYS A 61 11.22 -1.54 27.70
CA LYS A 61 9.98 -1.55 28.49
C LYS A 61 9.00 -2.67 28.08
N LYS A 62 9.30 -3.44 27.04
CA LYS A 62 8.41 -4.47 26.46
C LYS A 62 7.02 -3.92 26.10
N THR A 63 6.96 -2.69 25.59
CA THR A 63 5.71 -2.01 25.21
C THR A 63 5.44 -2.07 23.70
N LEU A 64 6.37 -2.61 22.92
CA LEU A 64 6.22 -2.72 21.47
C LEU A 64 5.26 -3.86 21.10
N ASN A 65 4.03 -3.50 20.74
CA ASN A 65 3.06 -4.43 20.18
C ASN A 65 3.18 -4.47 18.65
N VAL A 66 3.77 -5.57 18.14
CA VAL A 66 3.92 -5.82 16.70
C VAL A 66 2.81 -6.76 16.25
N SER A 67 1.99 -6.29 15.31
CA SER A 67 1.02 -7.10 14.59
C SER A 67 1.49 -7.32 13.16
N ILE A 68 1.49 -8.57 12.70
CA ILE A 68 1.79 -8.91 11.32
C ILE A 68 0.48 -8.99 10.55
N ALA A 69 0.38 -8.24 9.46
CA ALA A 69 -0.71 -8.33 8.50
C ALA A 69 -0.15 -8.76 7.16
N ILE A 70 -0.80 -9.72 6.50
CA ILE A 70 -0.43 -10.18 5.17
C ILE A 70 -1.03 -9.20 4.16
N ASP A 71 -0.17 -8.43 3.49
CA ASP A 71 -0.59 -7.49 2.45
C ASP A 71 -0.41 -8.11 1.05
N HIS A 72 -1.52 -8.57 0.47
CA HIS A 72 -1.53 -9.07 -0.90
C HIS A 72 -1.43 -7.95 -1.97
N ALA A 73 -1.55 -6.67 -1.59
CA ALA A 73 -1.49 -5.56 -2.55
C ALA A 73 -0.15 -5.48 -3.30
N ILE A 74 0.93 -5.99 -2.69
CA ILE A 74 2.27 -6.07 -3.29
C ILE A 74 2.26 -6.95 -4.55
N GLU A 75 1.48 -8.03 -4.55
CA GLU A 75 1.40 -9.00 -5.65
C GLU A 75 0.36 -8.60 -6.69
N LEU A 76 -0.72 -7.91 -6.27
CA LEU A 76 -1.83 -7.54 -7.15
C LEU A 76 -1.42 -6.59 -8.29
N LEU A 77 -0.59 -5.57 -8.01
CA LEU A 77 -0.20 -4.60 -9.04
C LEU A 77 0.71 -5.16 -10.13
N PRO A 78 1.82 -5.88 -9.81
CA PRO A 78 2.62 -6.55 -10.83
C PRO A 78 1.78 -7.46 -11.73
N GLU A 79 0.84 -8.19 -11.14
CA GLU A 79 -0.04 -9.10 -11.86
C GLU A 79 -1.05 -8.36 -12.74
N ALA A 80 -1.70 -7.31 -12.24
CA ALA A 80 -2.60 -6.45 -13.02
C ALA A 80 -1.90 -5.89 -14.28
N ARG A 81 -0.66 -5.43 -14.11
CA ARG A 81 0.19 -4.89 -15.19
C ARG A 81 0.60 -5.98 -16.18
N ARG A 82 0.93 -7.17 -15.70
CA ARG A 82 1.27 -8.32 -16.54
C ARG A 82 0.09 -8.73 -17.42
N LEU A 83 -1.10 -8.85 -16.83
CA LEU A 83 -2.33 -9.17 -17.55
C LEU A 83 -2.68 -8.10 -18.59
N LEU A 84 -2.53 -6.82 -18.25
CA LEU A 84 -2.75 -5.71 -19.18
C LEU A 84 -1.83 -5.79 -20.41
N ARG A 85 -0.53 -6.04 -20.19
CA ARG A 85 0.43 -6.20 -21.30
C ARG A 85 0.12 -7.40 -22.20
N ASN A 86 -0.50 -8.42 -21.64
CA ASN A 86 -0.90 -9.64 -22.36
C ASN A 86 -2.29 -9.53 -23.00
N GLY A 87 -2.91 -8.34 -23.01
CA GLY A 87 -4.24 -8.10 -23.59
C GLY A 87 -5.41 -8.69 -22.79
N LYS A 88 -5.16 -9.25 -21.59
CA LYS A 88 -6.18 -9.82 -20.70
C LYS A 88 -6.83 -8.70 -19.87
N ASN A 89 -7.54 -7.81 -20.55
CA ASN A 89 -7.99 -6.52 -20.00
C ASN A 89 -8.99 -6.67 -18.85
N GLU A 90 -9.96 -7.56 -18.97
CA GLU A 90 -10.98 -7.80 -17.94
C GLU A 90 -10.36 -8.34 -16.66
N LEU A 91 -9.46 -9.33 -16.79
CA LEU A 91 -8.70 -9.85 -15.65
C LEU A 91 -7.80 -8.77 -15.06
N SER A 92 -7.13 -7.96 -15.89
CA SER A 92 -6.36 -6.81 -15.41
C SER A 92 -7.23 -5.85 -14.59
N ALA A 93 -8.47 -5.57 -15.03
CA ALA A 93 -9.42 -4.76 -14.29
C ALA A 93 -9.82 -5.37 -12.94
N VAL A 94 -9.96 -6.70 -12.87
CA VAL A 94 -10.18 -7.40 -11.59
C VAL A 94 -9.05 -7.12 -10.63
N TYR A 95 -7.79 -7.34 -11.03
CA TYR A 95 -6.64 -7.13 -10.16
C TYR A 95 -6.45 -5.66 -9.75
N PHE A 96 -6.65 -4.71 -10.67
CA PHE A 96 -6.63 -3.29 -10.32
C PHE A 96 -7.74 -2.92 -9.34
N ALA A 97 -8.98 -3.36 -9.58
CA ALA A 97 -10.10 -3.10 -8.67
C ALA A 97 -9.84 -3.65 -7.27
N THR A 98 -9.33 -4.89 -7.17
CA THR A 98 -8.95 -5.50 -5.89
C THR A 98 -7.84 -4.73 -5.20
N TYR A 99 -6.81 -4.30 -5.94
CA TYR A 99 -5.74 -3.47 -5.39
C TYR A 99 -6.29 -2.16 -4.78
N PHE A 100 -7.17 -1.46 -5.50
CA PHE A 100 -7.76 -0.21 -5.01
C PHE A 100 -8.62 -0.44 -3.76
N GLU A 101 -9.43 -1.50 -3.76
CA GLU A 101 -10.25 -1.86 -2.61
C GLU A 101 -9.40 -2.19 -1.37
N HIS A 102 -8.34 -2.99 -1.52
CA HIS A 102 -7.41 -3.30 -0.43
C HIS A 102 -6.70 -2.06 0.09
N SER A 103 -6.20 -1.21 -0.81
CA SER A 103 -5.51 0.03 -0.45
C SER A 103 -6.42 1.01 0.30
N LEU A 104 -7.68 1.13 -0.12
CA LEU A 104 -8.69 1.94 0.56
C LEU A 104 -9.04 1.36 1.94
N ASN A 105 -9.21 0.04 2.03
CA ASN A 105 -9.48 -0.63 3.31
C ASN A 105 -8.32 -0.42 4.29
N TRP A 106 -7.08 -0.55 3.81
CA TRP A 106 -5.89 -0.26 4.61
C TRP A 106 -5.86 1.18 5.08
N LEU A 107 -6.07 2.15 4.19
CA LEU A 107 -6.09 3.57 4.55
C LEU A 107 -7.14 3.86 5.63
N ILE A 108 -8.37 3.37 5.46
CA ILE A 108 -9.45 3.56 6.44
C ILE A 108 -9.11 2.88 7.76
N PHE A 109 -8.59 1.66 7.73
CA PHE A 109 -8.12 0.95 8.93
C PHE A 109 -7.11 1.79 9.71
N GLN A 110 -6.08 2.32 9.03
CA GLN A 110 -5.02 3.13 9.62
C GLN A 110 -5.56 4.44 10.24
N ILE A 111 -6.52 5.09 9.57
CA ILE A 111 -7.20 6.30 10.09
C ILE A 111 -8.04 5.97 11.32
N CYS A 112 -8.80 4.88 11.30
CA CYS A 112 -9.63 4.48 12.42
C CYS A 112 -8.79 4.07 13.64
N GLU A 113 -7.68 3.36 13.42
CA GLU A 113 -6.73 2.99 14.47
C GLU A 113 -6.10 4.21 15.13
N SER A 114 -5.67 5.22 14.36
CA SER A 114 -5.10 6.44 14.94
C SER A 114 -6.11 7.23 15.79
N LYS A 115 -7.40 7.05 15.51
CA LYS A 115 -8.53 7.59 16.30
C LYS A 115 -8.98 6.66 17.43
N LYS A 116 -8.30 5.54 17.66
CA LYS A 116 -8.62 4.55 18.70
C LYS A 116 -10.05 3.99 18.57
N ILE A 117 -10.58 3.89 17.35
CA ILE A 117 -11.86 3.22 17.10
C ILE A 117 -11.67 1.73 17.37
N ASN A 118 -12.62 1.10 18.06
CA ASN A 118 -12.51 -0.31 18.41
C ASN A 118 -12.52 -1.22 17.16
N ALA A 119 -11.81 -2.35 17.23
CA ALA A 119 -11.61 -3.24 16.09
C ALA A 119 -12.91 -3.82 15.49
N ALA A 120 -13.95 -4.05 16.30
CA ALA A 120 -15.23 -4.57 15.82
C ALA A 120 -15.93 -3.54 14.92
N THR A 121 -15.95 -2.28 15.34
CA THR A 121 -16.48 -1.18 14.52
C THR A 121 -15.67 -0.96 13.25
N ILE A 122 -14.34 -1.02 13.31
CA ILE A 122 -13.50 -0.92 12.10
C ILE A 122 -13.86 -2.03 11.10
N LYS A 123 -13.93 -3.28 11.58
CA LYS A 123 -14.29 -4.44 10.75
C LYS A 123 -15.67 -4.25 10.11
N GLN A 124 -16.63 -3.75 10.87
CA GLN A 124 -17.98 -3.47 10.37
C GLN A 124 -17.97 -2.40 9.27
N VAL A 125 -17.29 -1.27 9.49
CA VAL A 125 -17.16 -0.20 8.48
C VAL A 125 -16.53 -0.74 7.20
N LEU A 126 -15.44 -1.50 7.30
CA LEU A 126 -14.75 -2.04 6.11
C LEU A 126 -15.60 -3.04 5.33
N ARG A 127 -16.40 -3.86 6.01
CA ARG A 127 -17.26 -4.88 5.40
C ARG A 127 -18.53 -4.29 4.79
N ASP A 128 -19.17 -3.36 5.49
CA ASP A 128 -20.53 -2.91 5.17
C ASP A 128 -20.52 -1.72 4.20
N THR A 129 -19.35 -1.12 3.91
CA THR A 129 -19.22 -0.01 2.97
C THR A 129 -18.63 -0.44 1.63
N ASN A 130 -19.20 0.08 0.54
CA ASN A 130 -18.66 -0.12 -0.81
C ASN A 130 -17.54 0.88 -1.14
N MET A 131 -16.87 0.69 -2.27
CA MET A 131 -15.76 1.56 -2.70
C MET A 131 -16.15 3.05 -2.78
N ARG A 132 -17.35 3.35 -3.30
CA ARG A 132 -17.84 4.74 -3.39
C ARG A 132 -17.98 5.38 -2.00
N ALA A 133 -18.57 4.66 -1.05
CA ALA A 133 -18.70 5.09 0.34
C ALA A 133 -17.33 5.34 0.98
N LYS A 134 -16.40 4.40 0.80
CA LYS A 134 -15.00 4.47 1.26
C LYS A 134 -14.25 5.69 0.72
N CYS A 135 -14.52 6.11 -0.51
CA CYS A 135 -13.91 7.29 -1.13
C CYS A 135 -14.60 8.61 -0.79
N THR A 136 -15.80 8.59 -0.23
CA THR A 136 -16.64 9.79 -0.03
C THR A 136 -16.98 10.00 1.44
N TRP A 137 -18.20 9.63 1.85
CA TRP A 137 -18.73 9.98 3.17
C TRP A 137 -17.96 9.31 4.31
N VAL A 138 -17.35 8.13 4.10
CA VAL A 138 -16.51 7.50 5.14
C VAL A 138 -15.29 8.36 5.44
N MET A 139 -14.60 8.89 4.42
CA MET A 139 -13.48 9.80 4.62
C MET A 139 -13.94 11.07 5.35
N THR A 140 -15.06 11.65 4.93
CA THR A 140 -15.61 12.86 5.55
C THR A 140 -15.99 12.63 7.01
N LEU A 141 -16.63 11.51 7.34
CA LEU A 141 -16.98 11.13 8.71
C LEU A 141 -15.74 10.98 9.59
N LEU A 142 -14.65 10.45 9.03
CA LEU A 142 -13.37 10.34 9.72
C LEU A 142 -12.60 11.67 9.76
N GLY A 143 -13.15 12.78 9.26
CA GLY A 143 -12.50 14.09 9.26
C GLY A 143 -11.40 14.25 8.21
N HIS A 144 -11.44 13.45 7.16
CA HIS A 144 -10.50 13.50 6.04
C HIS A 144 -11.16 14.01 4.77
N LYS A 145 -10.34 14.52 3.85
CA LYS A 145 -10.82 15.02 2.55
C LYS A 145 -11.38 13.85 1.72
N PRO A 146 -12.58 13.96 1.11
CA PRO A 146 -13.05 12.94 0.18
C PRO A 146 -12.24 12.97 -1.13
N PHE A 147 -12.37 11.90 -1.91
CA PHE A 147 -11.76 11.84 -3.25
C PHE A 147 -12.41 12.88 -4.17
N SER A 148 -11.64 13.41 -5.13
CA SER A 148 -12.21 14.31 -6.13
C SER A 148 -13.19 13.54 -7.03
N LYS A 149 -14.20 14.23 -7.57
CA LYS A 149 -15.21 13.62 -8.46
C LYS A 149 -14.59 12.89 -9.65
N GLU A 150 -13.52 13.45 -10.22
CA GLU A 150 -12.78 12.84 -11.34
C GLU A 150 -12.15 11.50 -10.94
N LYS A 151 -11.44 11.45 -9.79
CA LYS A 151 -10.76 10.24 -9.32
C LYS A 151 -11.77 9.18 -8.87
N LEU A 152 -12.85 9.60 -8.22
CA LEU A 152 -13.97 8.71 -7.86
C LEU A 152 -14.57 8.06 -9.11
N ARG A 153 -14.90 8.85 -10.13
CA ARG A 153 -15.46 8.33 -11.38
C ARG A 153 -14.54 7.33 -12.05
N ALA A 154 -13.23 7.61 -12.10
CA ALA A 154 -12.27 6.69 -12.72
C ALA A 154 -12.11 5.38 -11.92
N LEU A 155 -12.21 5.42 -10.59
CA LEU A 155 -12.28 4.20 -9.78
C LEU A 155 -13.57 3.41 -10.05
N GLU A 156 -14.72 4.09 -10.05
CA GLU A 156 -16.02 3.48 -10.36
C GLU A 156 -16.02 2.83 -11.76
N GLU A 157 -15.42 3.46 -12.76
CA GLU A 157 -15.25 2.92 -14.11
C GLU A 157 -14.48 1.58 -14.11
N ILE A 158 -13.44 1.43 -13.28
CA ILE A 158 -12.66 0.18 -13.16
C ILE A 158 -13.45 -0.88 -12.39
N ALA A 159 -14.10 -0.52 -11.29
CA ALA A 159 -14.94 -1.46 -10.53
C ALA A 159 -16.16 -1.94 -11.33
N GLU A 160 -16.71 -1.09 -12.20
CA GLU A 160 -17.79 -1.47 -13.12
C GLU A 160 -17.31 -2.54 -14.11
N VAL A 161 -16.12 -2.39 -14.71
CA VAL A 161 -15.54 -3.42 -15.59
C VAL A 161 -15.37 -4.74 -14.83
N ARG A 162 -14.81 -4.68 -13.62
CA ARG A 162 -14.68 -5.88 -12.76
C ARG A 162 -16.04 -6.51 -12.49
N ASN A 163 -17.04 -5.73 -12.10
CA ASN A 163 -18.37 -6.24 -11.77
C ASN A 163 -19.07 -6.83 -13.00
N ALA A 164 -18.93 -6.21 -14.17
CA ALA A 164 -19.50 -6.72 -15.40
C ALA A 164 -18.89 -8.07 -15.78
N PHE A 165 -17.56 -8.20 -15.67
CA PHE A 165 -16.83 -9.43 -15.96
C PHE A 165 -17.15 -10.56 -14.95
N ILE A 166 -17.09 -10.27 -13.65
CA ILE A 166 -17.29 -11.27 -12.59
C ILE A 166 -18.75 -11.73 -12.49
N HIS A 167 -19.71 -10.82 -12.65
CA HIS A 167 -21.13 -11.15 -12.51
C HIS A 167 -21.82 -11.50 -13.83
N TYR A 168 -21.06 -11.80 -14.88
CA TYR A 168 -21.60 -12.14 -16.21
C TYR A 168 -22.72 -11.18 -16.65
N LYS A 169 -22.53 -9.86 -16.48
CA LYS A 169 -23.47 -8.89 -17.04
C LYS A 169 -23.26 -8.86 -18.54
N TRP A 170 -23.87 -9.80 -19.25
CA TRP A 170 -23.87 -9.85 -20.71
C TRP A 170 -24.51 -8.56 -21.22
N PRO A 171 -23.77 -7.70 -21.95
CA PRO A 171 -24.42 -6.62 -22.67
C PRO A 171 -25.27 -7.28 -23.77
N LEU A 172 -26.60 -7.22 -23.61
CA LEU A 172 -27.56 -7.61 -24.65
C LEU A 172 -27.40 -6.61 -25.81
N THR A 173 -26.42 -6.84 -26.69
CA THR A 173 -26.17 -5.99 -27.85
C THR A 173 -25.78 -6.83 -29.06
N GLU A 174 -26.34 -6.47 -30.22
CA GLU A 174 -26.14 -7.12 -31.51
C GLU A 174 -24.64 -7.22 -31.91
N LEU A 175 -24.26 -8.39 -32.42
CA LEU A 175 -22.93 -9.00 -32.30
C LEU A 175 -21.82 -8.49 -33.24
N SER A 176 -22.05 -7.69 -34.28
CA SER A 176 -21.05 -7.61 -35.36
C SER A 176 -20.07 -6.42 -35.35
N GLU A 177 -20.40 -5.27 -34.75
CA GLU A 177 -19.51 -4.08 -34.74
C GLU A 177 -19.16 -3.54 -33.35
N LYS A 178 -19.89 -3.95 -32.31
CA LYS A 178 -19.78 -3.35 -30.96
C LYS A 178 -18.80 -4.06 -30.04
N GLU A 179 -18.43 -5.31 -30.30
CA GLU A 179 -17.45 -6.04 -29.47
C GLU A 179 -16.07 -5.37 -29.49
N SER A 180 -15.60 -4.96 -30.68
CA SER A 180 -14.35 -4.20 -30.83
C SER A 180 -14.41 -2.85 -30.11
N LYS A 181 -15.57 -2.17 -30.15
CA LYS A 181 -15.79 -0.92 -29.40
C LYS A 181 -15.80 -1.16 -27.88
N ALA A 182 -16.41 -2.24 -27.41
CA ALA A 182 -16.45 -2.59 -25.99
C ALA A 182 -15.05 -2.91 -25.44
N HIS A 183 -14.25 -3.71 -26.16
CA HIS A 183 -12.86 -3.98 -25.82
C HIS A 183 -12.01 -2.69 -25.78
N GLY A 184 -12.18 -1.81 -26.77
CA GLY A 184 -11.52 -0.50 -26.80
C GLY A 184 -11.87 0.38 -25.59
N GLN A 185 -13.12 0.35 -25.14
CA GLN A 185 -13.57 1.12 -23.97
C GLN A 185 -12.93 0.64 -22.67
N ILE A 186 -12.76 -0.68 -22.47
CA ILE A 186 -12.08 -1.21 -21.28
C ILE A 186 -10.64 -0.73 -21.23
N LEU A 187 -9.92 -0.80 -22.35
CA LEU A 187 -8.53 -0.32 -22.41
C LEU A 187 -8.43 1.18 -22.09
N VAL A 188 -9.36 1.99 -22.59
CA VAL A 188 -9.42 3.43 -22.27
C VAL A 188 -9.61 3.67 -20.78
N LYS A 189 -10.49 2.89 -20.12
CA LYS A 189 -10.67 2.94 -18.66
C LYS A 189 -9.38 2.53 -17.92
N LEU A 190 -8.73 1.43 -18.33
CA LEU A 190 -7.52 0.90 -17.70
C LEU A 190 -6.28 1.79 -17.88
N ARG A 191 -6.20 2.60 -18.95
CA ARG A 191 -5.11 3.59 -19.12
C ARG A 191 -5.01 4.57 -17.96
N LYS A 192 -6.11 4.81 -17.24
CA LYS A 192 -6.13 5.68 -16.06
C LYS A 192 -5.66 4.97 -14.79
N ALA A 193 -5.59 3.63 -14.76
CA ALA A 193 -5.31 2.86 -13.54
C ALA A 193 -3.98 3.24 -12.89
N GLU A 194 -2.89 3.38 -13.66
CA GLU A 194 -1.58 3.78 -13.11
C GLU A 194 -1.61 5.19 -12.50
N SER A 195 -2.37 6.11 -13.09
CA SER A 195 -2.56 7.44 -12.54
C SER A 195 -3.31 7.39 -11.20
N LEU A 196 -4.27 6.48 -11.07
CA LEU A 196 -5.00 6.23 -9.83
C LEU A 196 -4.13 5.56 -8.76
N VAL A 197 -3.26 4.63 -9.14
CA VAL A 197 -2.29 4.02 -8.22
C VAL A 197 -1.38 5.10 -7.62
N ARG A 198 -0.86 6.00 -8.46
CA ARG A 198 -0.03 7.12 -8.01
C ARG A 198 -0.81 8.06 -7.10
N TYR A 199 -2.01 8.45 -7.53
CA TYR A 199 -2.90 9.32 -6.76
C TYR A 199 -3.20 8.71 -5.39
N LEU A 200 -3.51 7.41 -5.31
CA LEU A 200 -3.83 6.76 -4.05
C LEU A 200 -2.66 6.73 -3.08
N ARG A 201 -1.43 6.49 -3.58
CA ARG A 201 -0.20 6.54 -2.77
C ARG A 201 0.10 7.96 -2.26
N GLU A 202 -0.16 8.97 -3.08
CA GLU A 202 -0.01 10.38 -2.70
C GLU A 202 -1.06 10.78 -1.67
N PHE A 203 -2.31 10.42 -1.93
CA PHE A 203 -3.43 10.64 -1.04
C PHE A 203 -3.21 9.97 0.33
N GLU A 204 -2.80 8.70 0.36
CA GLU A 204 -2.42 8.00 1.60
C GLU A 204 -1.33 8.77 2.35
N ASN A 205 -0.27 9.18 1.64
CA ASN A 205 0.84 9.90 2.25
C ASN A 205 0.43 11.25 2.84
N ASP A 206 -0.50 11.95 2.19
CA ASP A 206 -1.04 13.22 2.65
C ASP A 206 -1.97 13.02 3.84
N GLN A 207 -2.86 12.03 3.80
CA GLN A 207 -3.84 11.77 4.86
C GLN A 207 -3.21 11.17 6.12
N LEU A 208 -2.27 10.22 5.99
CA LEU A 208 -1.68 9.53 7.13
C LEU A 208 -0.42 10.21 7.67
N TYR A 209 0.41 10.79 6.80
CA TYR A 209 1.73 11.27 7.18
C TYR A 209 1.90 12.78 6.98
N LYS A 210 0.82 13.51 6.65
CA LYS A 210 0.85 14.96 6.35
C LYS A 210 1.89 15.33 5.29
N GLY A 211 2.07 14.46 4.29
CA GLY A 211 3.08 14.65 3.24
C GLY A 211 4.49 14.16 3.60
N ARG A 212 4.76 13.86 4.89
CA ARG A 212 6.12 13.66 5.43
C ARG A 212 6.64 12.22 5.34
N GLY A 213 5.82 11.25 4.94
CA GLY A 213 6.19 9.83 4.90
C GLY A 213 7.32 9.52 3.90
N ARG A 214 7.41 10.24 2.79
CA ARG A 214 8.53 10.11 1.83
C ARG A 214 9.87 10.56 2.43
N ARG A 215 9.87 11.67 3.17
CA ARG A 215 11.08 12.21 3.86
C ARG A 215 11.59 11.22 4.90
N LEU A 216 10.69 10.65 5.71
CA LEU A 216 11.04 9.64 6.71
C LEU A 216 11.68 8.41 6.06
N ARG A 217 11.05 7.85 5.01
CA ARG A 217 11.61 6.70 4.28
C ARG A 217 12.99 7.00 3.70
N LYS A 218 13.19 8.20 3.16
CA LYS A 218 14.51 8.63 2.65
C LYS A 218 15.54 8.73 3.77
N ALA A 219 15.17 9.29 4.93
CA ALA A 219 16.05 9.37 6.08
C ALA A 219 16.45 7.98 6.59
N LEU A 220 15.52 7.02 6.60
CA LEU A 220 15.77 5.67 7.12
C LEU A 220 16.42 4.71 6.12
N LYS A 221 16.50 5.05 4.84
CA LYS A 221 17.32 4.29 3.90
C LYS A 221 18.78 4.34 4.39
N THR A 222 19.28 3.19 4.84
CA THR A 222 20.71 2.95 5.02
C THR A 222 21.38 3.09 3.66
N SER A 223 22.59 3.65 3.63
CA SER A 223 23.42 3.75 2.41
C SER A 223 23.89 2.38 1.90
N SER A 224 23.24 1.28 2.29
CA SER A 224 23.67 -0.10 2.11
C SER A 224 23.40 -0.68 0.71
N SER A 225 23.03 0.14 -0.28
CA SER A 225 22.93 -0.29 -1.68
C SER A 225 24.26 -0.16 -2.45
N ALA A 226 25.40 -0.26 -1.75
CA ALA A 226 26.71 -0.45 -2.36
C ALA A 226 27.16 -1.92 -2.37
N THR A 227 26.27 -2.87 -2.04
CA THR A 227 26.52 -4.29 -2.27
C THR A 227 26.00 -4.65 -3.65
N THR A 228 26.88 -4.47 -4.64
CA THR A 228 26.83 -5.04 -5.98
C THR A 228 26.37 -6.50 -5.90
N GLN A 229 25.17 -6.81 -6.42
CA GLN A 229 24.86 -8.21 -6.71
C GLN A 229 25.93 -8.73 -7.68
N PRO A 230 26.56 -9.90 -7.43
CA PRO A 230 27.40 -10.51 -8.43
C PRO A 230 26.51 -10.75 -9.65
N LYS A 231 26.91 -10.18 -10.79
CA LYS A 231 26.36 -10.55 -12.09
C LYS A 231 26.51 -12.06 -12.20
N ASN A 232 25.41 -12.80 -12.08
CA ASN A 232 25.37 -14.20 -12.47
C ASN A 232 25.60 -14.24 -13.98
N SER A 233 26.87 -14.34 -14.35
CA SER A 233 27.31 -14.66 -15.69
C SER A 233 27.05 -16.14 -15.92
N LYS A 234 26.22 -16.41 -16.92
CA LYS A 234 26.21 -17.63 -17.76
C LYS A 234 25.95 -18.96 -17.05
N ARG A 235 24.85 -19.61 -17.45
CA ARG A 235 24.94 -20.83 -18.27
C ARG A 235 23.84 -20.80 -19.32
#